data_AF-A0A968P250-F1
#
_entry.id   AF-A0A968P250-F1
#
_cell.length_a   1.000
_cell.length_b   1.000
_cell.length_c   1.000
_cell.angle_alpha   90.00
_cell.angle_beta   90.00
_cell.angle_gamma   90.00
#
_symmetry.space_group_name_H-M   'P 1'
#
loop_
_entity.id
_entity.type
_entity.pdbx_description
1 polymer ?
#
loop_
_entity_poly.entity_id
_entity_poly.type
_entity_poly.pdbx_seq_one_letter_code
_entity_poly.pdbx_strand_id
1 'polypeptide(L)'
;MLLQSPDASDVEYQAVLRANPSNQSVVRHYERTHPSPLQQERLLNRFAEAQRAFLKDPAEQARAAFIAVLELEHEDDWNPGSRELFLHALLRLAQIEKSETARDEWLARAVYWGDDLTPDRTLFPPPLLERWREVRNRNPRANPEVLLKNGWHALLINGRRCTPGNCPSYPPSETPVRLTLLSNVWQPQTMILPSRALQTFRPKETAWVHGDCGAYRLAAPARDLANSRPFFSLDCERGKEAAVNPRPVSSHDALTAGSHVSLPVPMPSQGTNDNKFYRSKWFWAGIGTVAIALLISAQKRESEKQPTTTYGY
;
A
#
# COMPACT_ATOMS: atom_id res chain seq x y z
N MET A 1 -16.00 12.36 2.92
CA MET A 1 -15.88 10.94 2.53
C MET A 1 -17.27 10.32 2.37
N LEU A 2 -17.51 9.51 1.34
CA LEU A 2 -18.81 8.85 1.15
C LEU A 2 -18.77 7.41 1.68
N LEU A 3 -19.60 7.10 2.66
CA LEU A 3 -19.69 5.78 3.31
C LEU A 3 -20.91 5.04 2.79
N GLN A 4 -20.75 3.83 2.28
CA GLN A 4 -21.86 3.05 1.73
C GLN A 4 -22.56 2.28 2.85
N SER A 5 -23.89 2.34 2.94
CA SER A 5 -24.63 1.45 3.84
C SER A 5 -24.66 0.02 3.29
N PRO A 6 -24.82 -1.03 4.14
CA PRO A 6 -24.89 -2.41 3.67
C PRO A 6 -25.97 -2.68 2.62
N ASP A 7 -27.11 -2.00 2.70
CA ASP A 7 -28.23 -2.19 1.78
C ASP A 7 -28.13 -1.32 0.50
N ALA A 8 -27.09 -0.49 0.37
CA ALA A 8 -26.94 0.41 -0.76
C ALA A 8 -26.41 -0.30 -2.00
N SER A 9 -26.99 -0.01 -3.16
CA SER A 9 -26.53 -0.51 -4.45
C SER A 9 -25.12 0.00 -4.80
N ASP A 10 -24.20 -0.92 -5.10
CA ASP A 10 -22.85 -0.59 -5.58
C ASP A 10 -22.91 0.28 -6.84
N VAL A 11 -23.85 0.00 -7.75
CA VAL A 11 -23.99 0.74 -9.01
C VAL A 11 -24.36 2.19 -8.74
N GLU A 12 -25.32 2.44 -7.85
CA GLU A 12 -25.73 3.79 -7.48
C GLU A 12 -24.62 4.53 -6.73
N TYR A 13 -23.94 3.84 -5.79
CA TYR A 13 -22.82 4.41 -5.05
C TYR A 13 -21.70 4.87 -5.99
N GLN A 14 -21.33 4.04 -6.97
CA GLN A 14 -20.33 4.41 -7.98
C GLN A 14 -20.81 5.55 -8.89
N ALA A 15 -22.10 5.59 -9.24
CA ALA A 15 -22.66 6.69 -10.01
C ALA A 15 -22.54 8.02 -9.25
N VAL A 16 -22.86 8.06 -7.95
CA VAL A 16 -22.73 9.26 -7.10
C VAL A 16 -21.28 9.72 -6.96
N LEU A 17 -20.33 8.79 -6.80
CA LEU A 17 -18.90 9.10 -6.75
C LEU A 17 -18.40 9.73 -8.07
N ARG A 18 -18.89 9.26 -9.23
CA ARG A 18 -18.52 9.81 -10.53
C ARG A 18 -19.16 11.18 -10.78
N ALA A 19 -20.43 11.35 -10.41
CA ALA A 19 -21.16 12.59 -10.59
C ALA A 19 -20.64 13.74 -9.72
N ASN A 20 -19.99 13.42 -8.59
CA ASN A 20 -19.53 14.39 -7.60
C ASN A 20 -18.04 14.20 -7.28
N PRO A 21 -17.13 14.88 -8.00
CA PRO A 21 -15.68 14.72 -7.82
C PRO A 21 -15.15 15.07 -6.41
N SER A 22 -15.92 15.84 -5.64
CA SER A 22 -15.62 16.14 -4.23
C SER A 22 -15.83 14.94 -3.30
N ASN A 23 -16.65 13.97 -3.71
CA ASN A 23 -16.82 12.74 -2.95
C ASN A 23 -15.64 11.80 -3.22
N GLN A 24 -15.14 11.20 -2.14
CA GLN A 24 -14.12 10.17 -2.19
C GLN A 24 -14.62 8.94 -1.44
N SER A 25 -14.44 7.77 -2.05
CA SER A 25 -14.67 6.48 -1.41
C SER A 25 -13.61 6.21 -0.34
N VAL A 26 -13.96 5.47 0.71
CA VAL A 26 -13.02 5.04 1.75
C VAL A 26 -11.85 4.26 1.18
N VAL A 27 -12.11 3.32 0.27
CA VAL A 27 -11.07 2.49 -0.36
C VAL A 27 -10.02 3.37 -1.05
N ARG A 28 -10.46 4.27 -1.94
CA ARG A 28 -9.56 5.22 -2.63
C ARG A 28 -8.84 6.18 -1.68
N HIS A 29 -9.48 6.56 -0.57
CA HIS A 29 -8.83 7.40 0.44
C HIS A 29 -7.67 6.67 1.08
N TYR A 30 -7.92 5.45 1.57
CA TYR A 30 -6.90 4.58 2.16
C TYR A 30 -5.72 4.37 1.21
N GLU A 31 -6.00 3.96 -0.03
CA GLU A 31 -4.93 3.68 -1.02
C GLU A 31 -4.09 4.90 -1.40
N ARG A 32 -4.62 6.12 -1.20
CA ARG A 32 -3.86 7.35 -1.44
C ARG A 32 -3.00 7.74 -0.26
N THR A 33 -3.44 7.42 0.96
CA THR A 33 -2.73 7.80 2.19
C THR A 33 -1.74 6.74 2.67
N HIS A 34 -1.75 5.56 2.05
CA HIS A 34 -0.88 4.44 2.37
C HIS A 34 0.06 4.08 1.18
N PRO A 35 1.35 3.81 1.43
CA PRO A 35 2.01 3.93 2.72
C PRO A 35 2.12 5.41 3.14
N SER A 36 2.13 5.66 4.44
CA SER A 36 2.28 7.03 4.94
C SER A 36 3.65 7.62 4.53
N PRO A 37 3.73 8.92 4.23
CA PRO A 37 5.00 9.55 3.84
C PRO A 37 6.11 9.35 4.88
N LEU A 38 5.77 9.41 6.17
CA LEU A 38 6.71 9.19 7.27
C LEU A 38 7.29 7.76 7.25
N GLN A 39 6.44 6.75 7.02
CA GLN A 39 6.91 5.36 6.93
C GLN A 39 7.74 5.12 5.68
N GLN A 40 7.39 5.76 4.57
CA GLN A 40 8.17 5.69 3.34
C GLN A 40 9.57 6.31 3.51
N GLU A 41 9.67 7.47 4.15
CA GLU A 41 10.95 8.12 4.47
C GLU A 41 11.81 7.23 5.37
N ARG A 42 11.22 6.68 6.43
CA ARG A 42 11.91 5.76 7.34
C ARG A 42 12.44 4.52 6.62
N LEU A 43 11.66 3.92 5.74
CA LEU A 43 12.09 2.79 4.92
C LEU A 43 13.27 3.16 4.01
N LEU A 44 13.20 4.30 3.34
CA LEU A 44 14.29 4.79 2.48
C LEU A 44 15.58 5.02 3.28
N ASN A 45 15.49 5.63 4.45
CA ASN A 45 16.63 5.89 5.32
C ASN A 45 17.28 4.58 5.80
N ARG A 46 16.48 3.62 6.30
CA ARG A 46 16.98 2.30 6.70
C ARG A 46 17.64 1.55 5.54
N PHE A 47 17.02 1.58 4.36
CA PHE A 47 17.59 0.92 3.20
C PHE A 47 18.91 1.57 2.75
N ALA A 48 19.00 2.90 2.77
CA ALA A 48 20.24 3.61 2.45
C ALA A 48 21.36 3.29 3.45
N GLU A 49 21.06 3.20 4.75
CA GLU A 49 21.99 2.74 5.78
C GLU A 49 22.50 1.33 5.50
N ALA A 50 21.59 0.40 5.15
CA ALA A 50 21.93 -0.98 4.82
C ALA A 50 22.83 -1.09 3.58
N GLN A 51 22.55 -0.32 2.53
CA GLN A 51 23.42 -0.25 1.35
C GLN A 51 24.81 0.30 1.69
N ARG A 52 24.90 1.33 2.54
CA ARG A 52 26.21 1.86 2.99
C ARG A 52 26.98 0.83 3.80
N ALA A 53 26.31 0.08 4.68
CA ALA A 53 26.95 -1.00 5.45
C ALA A 53 27.47 -2.10 4.53
N PHE A 54 26.70 -2.49 3.51
CA PHE A 54 27.09 -3.46 2.51
C PHE A 54 28.34 -3.06 1.72
N LEU A 55 28.47 -1.78 1.36
CA LEU A 55 29.64 -1.27 0.61
C LEU A 55 30.91 -1.12 1.45
N LYS A 56 30.80 -1.09 2.79
CA LYS A 56 31.95 -0.92 3.71
C LYS A 56 32.64 -2.22 4.11
N ASP A 57 32.11 -3.36 3.66
CA ASP A 57 32.69 -4.70 3.73
C ASP A 57 32.62 -5.54 5.05
N PRO A 58 31.96 -5.12 6.17
CA PRO A 58 31.61 -6.07 7.22
C PRO A 58 30.27 -6.76 6.89
N ALA A 59 30.35 -7.98 6.37
CA ALA A 59 29.18 -8.82 6.02
C ALA A 59 28.15 -8.93 7.17
N GLU A 60 28.61 -9.00 8.42
CA GLU A 60 27.73 -9.06 9.60
C GLU A 60 26.93 -7.77 9.82
N GLN A 61 27.58 -6.59 9.68
CA GLN A 61 26.89 -5.31 9.85
C GLN A 61 25.91 -5.07 8.70
N ALA A 62 26.29 -5.43 7.47
CA ALA A 62 25.41 -5.35 6.32
C ALA A 62 24.18 -6.24 6.50
N ARG A 63 24.37 -7.47 6.98
CA ARG A 63 23.29 -8.40 7.31
C ARG A 63 22.35 -7.81 8.36
N ALA A 64 22.88 -7.32 9.47
CA ALA A 64 22.08 -6.70 10.53
C ALA A 64 21.27 -5.50 10.02
N ALA A 65 21.90 -4.66 9.18
CA ALA A 65 21.24 -3.48 8.62
C ALA A 65 20.11 -3.85 7.63
N PHE A 66 20.30 -4.87 6.78
CA PHE A 66 19.20 -5.34 5.91
C PHE A 66 18.07 -6.01 6.72
N ILE A 67 18.38 -6.73 7.80
CA ILE A 67 17.34 -7.25 8.71
C ILE A 67 16.53 -6.09 9.31
N ALA A 68 17.17 -5.00 9.72
CA ALA A 68 16.48 -3.81 10.23
C ALA A 68 15.58 -3.13 9.18
N VAL A 69 15.85 -3.30 7.88
CA VAL A 69 14.90 -2.91 6.82
C VAL A 69 13.65 -3.79 6.88
N LEU A 70 13.82 -5.12 7.00
CA LEU A 70 12.72 -6.07 7.01
C LEU A 70 11.84 -5.99 8.26
N GLU A 71 12.32 -5.40 9.35
CA GLU A 71 11.48 -5.10 10.53
C GLU A 71 10.30 -4.17 10.17
N LEU A 72 10.43 -3.38 9.09
CA LEU A 72 9.38 -2.47 8.62
C LEU A 72 8.32 -3.14 7.75
N GLU A 73 8.53 -4.40 7.34
CA GLU A 73 7.78 -5.02 6.24
C GLU A 73 6.26 -5.05 6.50
N HIS A 74 5.83 -5.11 7.76
CA HIS A 74 4.42 -5.17 8.11
C HIS A 74 3.85 -3.89 8.70
N GLU A 75 4.59 -2.79 8.71
CA GLU A 75 4.14 -1.55 9.34
C GLU A 75 3.08 -0.80 8.52
N ASP A 76 3.11 -0.96 7.21
CA ASP A 76 2.22 -0.24 6.30
C ASP A 76 1.90 -1.07 5.04
N ASP A 77 0.96 -0.59 4.23
CA ASP A 77 0.63 -1.15 2.93
C ASP A 77 1.51 -0.52 1.85
N TRP A 78 2.62 -1.20 1.55
CA TRP A 78 3.68 -0.67 0.71
C TRP A 78 3.33 -0.62 -0.78
N ASN A 79 3.60 0.53 -1.40
CA ASN A 79 3.51 0.70 -2.84
C ASN A 79 4.60 -0.12 -3.59
N PRO A 80 4.50 -0.30 -4.93
CA PRO A 80 5.46 -1.10 -5.68
C PRO A 80 6.92 -0.68 -5.52
N GLY A 81 7.22 0.61 -5.42
CA GLY A 81 8.59 1.12 -5.24
C GLY A 81 9.16 0.77 -3.86
N SER A 82 8.36 0.91 -2.79
CA SER A 82 8.75 0.47 -1.45
C SER A 82 8.93 -1.04 -1.36
N ARG A 83 8.06 -1.81 -2.02
CA ARG A 83 8.17 -3.27 -2.13
C ARG A 83 9.44 -3.74 -2.83
N GLU A 84 9.90 -2.99 -3.83
CA GLU A 84 11.18 -3.23 -4.50
C GLU A 84 12.37 -3.13 -3.53
N LEU A 85 12.31 -2.24 -2.52
CA LEU A 85 13.34 -2.14 -1.49
C LEU A 85 13.38 -3.39 -0.59
N PHE A 86 12.23 -3.93 -0.20
CA PHE A 86 12.18 -5.20 0.55
C PHE A 86 12.70 -6.37 -0.28
N LEU A 87 12.32 -6.43 -1.56
CA LEU A 87 12.86 -7.42 -2.49
C LEU A 87 14.39 -7.32 -2.58
N HIS A 88 14.93 -6.12 -2.74
CA HIS A 88 16.38 -5.90 -2.81
C HIS A 88 17.08 -6.25 -1.49
N ALA A 89 16.50 -5.93 -0.34
CA ALA A 89 17.04 -6.30 0.96
C ALA A 89 17.10 -7.84 1.12
N LEU A 90 16.04 -8.55 0.73
CA LEU A 90 15.99 -10.02 0.76
C LEU A 90 17.00 -10.67 -0.18
N LEU A 91 17.15 -10.14 -1.40
CA LEU A 91 18.16 -10.62 -2.35
C LEU A 91 19.59 -10.35 -1.86
N ARG A 92 19.84 -9.21 -1.19
CA ARG A 92 21.15 -8.93 -0.57
C ARG A 92 21.45 -9.87 0.59
N LEU A 93 20.46 -10.16 1.44
CA LEU A 93 20.61 -11.16 2.50
C LEU A 93 20.95 -12.53 1.92
N ALA A 94 20.21 -12.98 0.90
CA ALA A 94 20.51 -14.22 0.18
C ALA A 94 21.93 -14.25 -0.41
N GLN A 95 22.42 -13.11 -0.92
CA GLN A 95 23.78 -12.99 -1.44
C GLN A 95 24.86 -13.08 -0.36
N ILE A 96 24.59 -12.56 0.85
CA ILE A 96 25.52 -12.57 1.98
C ILE A 96 25.58 -13.95 2.65
N GLU A 97 24.48 -14.71 2.63
CA GLU A 97 24.42 -16.01 3.30
C GLU A 97 25.36 -17.05 2.69
N LYS A 98 26.12 -17.71 3.58
CA LYS A 98 27.06 -18.79 3.23
C LYS A 98 26.36 -20.13 3.02
N SER A 99 25.35 -20.41 3.85
CA SER A 99 24.56 -21.64 3.79
C SER A 99 23.55 -21.59 2.66
N GLU A 100 23.46 -22.67 1.87
CA GLU A 100 22.45 -22.79 0.81
C GLU A 100 21.03 -22.78 1.37
N THR A 101 20.80 -23.45 2.51
CA THR A 101 19.50 -23.47 3.16
C THR A 101 19.05 -22.07 3.56
N ALA A 102 19.92 -21.30 4.23
CA ALA A 102 19.60 -19.93 4.65
C ALA A 102 19.39 -19.00 3.43
N ARG A 103 20.18 -19.20 2.37
CA ARG A 103 20.00 -18.49 1.10
C ARG A 103 18.63 -18.78 0.49
N ASP A 104 18.24 -20.05 0.41
CA ASP A 104 16.95 -20.45 -0.15
C ASP A 104 15.77 -19.95 0.70
N GLU A 105 15.90 -19.86 2.02
CA GLU A 105 14.91 -19.25 2.91
C GLU A 105 14.68 -17.76 2.58
N TRP A 106 15.76 -16.99 2.38
CA TRP A 106 15.65 -15.59 1.97
C TRP A 106 15.06 -15.44 0.57
N LEU A 107 15.44 -16.31 -0.37
CA LEU A 107 14.89 -16.31 -1.72
C LEU A 107 13.40 -16.67 -1.72
N ALA A 108 12.97 -17.61 -0.88
CA ALA A 108 11.57 -17.95 -0.70
C ALA A 108 10.78 -16.75 -0.16
N ARG A 109 11.31 -16.04 0.84
CA ARG A 109 10.71 -14.81 1.37
C ARG A 109 10.66 -13.69 0.31
N ALA A 110 11.68 -13.58 -0.55
CA ALA A 110 11.72 -12.60 -1.65
C ALA A 110 10.56 -12.78 -2.66
N VAL A 111 10.08 -14.01 -2.86
CA VAL A 111 8.92 -14.28 -3.73
C VAL A 111 7.65 -13.56 -3.24
N TYR A 112 7.45 -13.42 -1.92
CA TYR A 112 6.26 -12.76 -1.36
C TYR A 112 6.21 -11.25 -1.63
N TRP A 113 7.37 -10.63 -1.82
CA TRP A 113 7.49 -9.18 -2.02
C TRP A 113 7.61 -8.78 -3.50
N GLY A 114 8.21 -9.66 -4.31
CA GLY A 114 8.67 -9.34 -5.66
C GLY A 114 8.06 -10.13 -6.80
N ASP A 115 6.99 -10.91 -6.60
CA ASP A 115 6.44 -11.76 -7.66
C ASP A 115 5.97 -10.97 -8.92
N ASP A 116 5.39 -9.79 -8.76
CA ASP A 116 5.08 -8.83 -9.84
C ASP A 116 6.22 -7.86 -10.18
N LEU A 117 7.36 -7.96 -9.50
CA LEU A 117 8.50 -7.07 -9.71
C LEU A 117 9.58 -7.78 -10.54
N THR A 118 10.40 -6.99 -11.22
CA THR A 118 11.57 -7.49 -11.95
C THR A 118 12.83 -6.95 -11.27
N PRO A 119 13.60 -7.79 -10.54
CA PRO A 119 14.86 -7.38 -9.93
C PRO A 119 15.81 -6.77 -10.97
N ASP A 120 16.57 -5.75 -10.55
CA ASP A 120 17.59 -5.14 -11.40
C ASP A 120 18.77 -6.11 -11.61
N ARG A 121 18.93 -6.57 -12.86
CA ARG A 121 19.99 -7.50 -13.28
C ARG A 121 21.39 -6.91 -13.17
N THR A 122 21.52 -5.58 -13.07
CA THR A 122 22.80 -4.90 -12.88
C THR A 122 23.24 -4.91 -11.42
N LEU A 123 22.31 -5.10 -10.47
CA LEU A 123 22.59 -5.06 -9.03
C LEU A 123 22.87 -6.44 -8.43
N PHE A 124 22.38 -7.51 -9.06
CA PHE A 124 22.42 -8.87 -8.54
C PHE A 124 23.04 -9.83 -9.56
N PRO A 125 23.89 -10.77 -9.10
CA PRO A 125 24.57 -11.71 -9.99
C PRO A 125 23.56 -12.68 -10.63
N PRO A 126 23.75 -13.08 -11.91
CA PRO A 126 22.81 -13.95 -12.61
C PRO A 126 22.45 -15.27 -11.89
N PRO A 127 23.40 -16.00 -11.26
CA PRO A 127 23.08 -17.25 -10.54
C PRO A 127 22.05 -17.07 -9.41
N LEU A 128 22.10 -15.94 -8.70
CA LEU A 128 21.15 -15.64 -7.63
C LEU A 128 19.74 -15.41 -8.19
N LEU A 129 19.64 -14.68 -9.30
CA LEU A 129 18.36 -14.39 -9.96
C LEU A 129 17.77 -15.62 -10.66
N GLU A 130 18.61 -16.52 -11.16
CA GLU A 130 18.21 -17.84 -11.63
C GLU A 130 17.62 -18.67 -10.50
N ARG A 131 18.32 -18.78 -9.37
CA ARG A 131 17.82 -19.50 -8.20
C ARG A 131 16.51 -18.93 -7.67
N TRP A 132 16.38 -17.59 -7.60
CA TRP A 132 15.13 -16.95 -7.20
C TRP A 132 13.97 -17.34 -8.12
N ARG A 133 14.19 -17.39 -9.44
CA ARG A 133 13.17 -17.84 -10.41
C ARG A 133 12.81 -19.31 -10.22
N GLU A 134 13.78 -20.17 -9.93
CA GLU A 134 13.50 -21.58 -9.61
C GLU A 134 12.60 -21.70 -8.37
N VAL A 135 12.94 -21.01 -7.28
CA VAL A 135 12.15 -20.99 -6.05
C VAL A 135 10.74 -20.44 -6.32
N ARG A 136 10.64 -19.37 -7.11
CA ARG A 136 9.36 -18.77 -7.52
C ARG A 136 8.45 -19.76 -8.27
N ASN A 137 9.01 -20.60 -9.12
CA ASN A 137 8.28 -21.53 -9.98
C ASN A 137 7.91 -22.84 -9.29
N ARG A 138 8.67 -23.27 -8.28
CA ARG A 138 8.42 -24.54 -7.56
C ARG A 138 7.24 -24.48 -6.59
N ASN A 139 6.90 -23.30 -6.09
CA ASN A 139 5.91 -23.19 -5.03
C ASN A 139 4.48 -23.14 -5.59
N PRO A 140 3.58 -24.05 -5.15
CA PRO A 140 2.16 -23.98 -5.52
C PRO A 140 1.58 -22.67 -5.00
N ARG A 141 0.53 -22.15 -5.67
CA ARG A 141 -0.02 -20.85 -5.33
C ARG A 141 -1.50 -20.90 -5.04
N ALA A 142 -1.91 -20.23 -3.96
CA ALA A 142 -3.28 -20.02 -3.55
C ALA A 142 -3.82 -18.72 -4.14
N ASN A 143 -5.08 -18.73 -4.61
CA ASN A 143 -5.80 -17.51 -4.98
C ASN A 143 -6.54 -16.95 -3.76
N PRO A 144 -6.17 -15.76 -3.24
CA PRO A 144 -6.81 -15.16 -2.07
C PRO A 144 -8.17 -14.47 -2.40
N GLU A 145 -8.61 -14.48 -3.66
CA GLU A 145 -9.85 -13.84 -4.11
C GLU A 145 -11.11 -14.31 -3.36
N VAL A 146 -11.07 -15.49 -2.73
CA VAL A 146 -12.15 -15.97 -1.85
C VAL A 146 -12.48 -14.98 -0.72
N LEU A 147 -11.51 -14.16 -0.31
CA LEU A 147 -11.66 -13.12 0.72
C LEU A 147 -12.40 -11.86 0.24
N LEU A 148 -12.57 -11.69 -1.07
CA LEU A 148 -13.26 -10.55 -1.67
C LEU A 148 -14.77 -10.73 -1.80
N LYS A 149 -15.32 -11.82 -1.25
CA LYS A 149 -16.76 -12.06 -1.21
C LYS A 149 -17.45 -11.08 -0.25
N ASN A 150 -18.77 -10.98 -0.32
CA ASN A 150 -19.58 -10.21 0.63
C ASN A 150 -19.24 -8.70 0.72
N GLY A 151 -18.97 -8.02 -0.41
CA GLY A 151 -18.81 -6.56 -0.43
C GLY A 151 -17.43 -6.04 0.00
N TRP A 152 -16.41 -6.91 0.10
CA TRP A 152 -15.00 -6.48 0.16
C TRP A 152 -14.52 -6.06 -1.23
N HIS A 153 -14.12 -4.80 -1.36
CA HIS A 153 -13.84 -4.18 -2.66
C HIS A 153 -12.38 -4.35 -3.09
N ALA A 154 -11.47 -4.41 -2.12
CA ALA A 154 -10.06 -4.61 -2.37
C ALA A 154 -9.40 -5.36 -1.21
N LEU A 155 -8.40 -6.15 -1.57
CA LEU A 155 -7.52 -6.83 -0.66
C LEU A 155 -6.10 -6.37 -0.96
N LEU A 156 -5.34 -5.97 0.05
CA LEU A 156 -3.92 -5.70 -0.07
C LEU A 156 -3.17 -6.80 0.68
N ILE A 157 -2.23 -7.45 0.00
CA ILE A 157 -1.31 -8.40 0.62
C ILE A 157 0.10 -7.84 0.48
N ASN A 158 0.70 -7.43 1.60
CA ASN A 158 1.94 -6.67 1.63
C ASN A 158 1.87 -5.39 0.75
N GLY A 159 0.71 -4.73 0.72
CA GLY A 159 0.43 -3.58 -0.15
C GLY A 159 0.19 -3.90 -1.63
N ARG A 160 0.33 -5.16 -2.08
CA ARG A 160 -0.05 -5.57 -3.44
C ARG A 160 -1.57 -5.73 -3.53
N ARG A 161 -2.18 -5.00 -4.46
CA ARG A 161 -3.63 -4.99 -4.66
C ARG A 161 -4.14 -6.29 -5.31
N CYS A 162 -5.27 -6.75 -4.82
CA CYS A 162 -6.09 -7.86 -5.28
C CYS A 162 -7.53 -7.37 -5.39
N THR A 163 -8.14 -7.56 -6.56
CA THR A 163 -9.54 -7.24 -6.86
C THR A 163 -10.20 -8.43 -7.56
N PRO A 164 -11.54 -8.52 -7.61
CA PRO A 164 -12.20 -9.61 -8.33
C PRO A 164 -11.69 -9.71 -9.79
N GLY A 165 -11.33 -10.90 -10.24
CA GLY A 165 -10.73 -11.18 -11.55
C GLY A 165 -9.26 -10.75 -11.73
N ASN A 166 -8.66 -10.05 -10.76
CA ASN A 166 -7.27 -9.63 -10.80
C ASN A 166 -6.65 -9.74 -9.40
N CYS A 167 -6.44 -10.98 -8.96
CA CYS A 167 -5.80 -11.29 -7.69
C CYS A 167 -4.50 -12.04 -7.90
N PRO A 168 -3.39 -11.56 -7.33
CA PRO A 168 -2.15 -12.28 -7.34
C PRO A 168 -2.23 -13.51 -6.46
N SER A 169 -1.66 -14.59 -6.97
CA SER A 169 -1.57 -15.86 -6.28
C SER A 169 -0.35 -15.89 -5.36
N TYR A 170 -0.49 -16.41 -4.14
CA TYR A 170 0.60 -16.46 -3.14
C TYR A 170 0.98 -17.88 -2.79
N PRO A 171 2.27 -18.17 -2.57
CA PRO A 171 2.65 -19.47 -2.05
C PRO A 171 2.13 -19.65 -0.60
N PRO A 172 1.57 -20.81 -0.24
CA PRO A 172 1.19 -21.10 1.14
C PRO A 172 2.45 -21.44 1.95
N SER A 173 2.72 -20.70 3.03
CA SER A 173 3.82 -20.96 3.98
C SER A 173 3.53 -20.37 5.36
N GLU A 174 4.49 -20.55 6.27
CA GLU A 174 4.55 -19.87 7.58
C GLU A 174 4.98 -18.41 7.51
N THR A 175 5.42 -17.94 6.34
CA THR A 175 5.89 -16.57 6.18
C THR A 175 4.73 -15.61 6.45
N PRO A 176 4.87 -14.71 7.44
CA PRO A 176 3.83 -13.75 7.74
C PRO A 176 3.65 -12.80 6.55
N VAL A 177 2.40 -12.46 6.28
CA VAL A 177 2.01 -11.43 5.32
C VAL A 177 1.08 -10.45 6.01
N ARG A 178 1.23 -9.17 5.68
CA ARG A 178 0.27 -8.14 6.07
C ARG A 178 -0.93 -8.23 5.13
N LEU A 179 -2.10 -8.47 5.70
CA LEU A 179 -3.38 -8.51 5.01
C LEU A 179 -4.20 -7.29 5.38
N THR A 180 -4.59 -6.50 4.40
CA THR A 180 -5.50 -5.35 4.58
C THR A 180 -6.73 -5.52 3.70
N LEU A 181 -7.91 -5.65 4.31
CA LEU A 181 -9.19 -5.70 3.62
C LEU A 181 -9.83 -4.32 3.60
N LEU A 182 -10.29 -3.88 2.43
CA LEU A 182 -10.89 -2.57 2.22
C LEU A 182 -12.29 -2.72 1.62
N SER A 183 -13.23 -1.96 2.17
CA SER A 183 -14.60 -1.88 1.69
C SER A 183 -15.15 -0.48 1.88
N ASN A 184 -16.09 -0.09 1.01
CA ASN A 184 -16.89 1.12 1.20
C ASN A 184 -18.06 0.89 2.17
N VAL A 185 -18.38 -0.38 2.46
CA VAL A 185 -19.47 -0.83 3.34
C VAL A 185 -18.93 -1.20 4.72
N TRP A 186 -17.86 -2.00 4.75
CA TRP A 186 -17.24 -2.51 5.98
C TRP A 186 -16.01 -1.70 6.38
N GLN A 187 -15.76 -1.65 7.68
CA GLN A 187 -14.56 -1.04 8.26
C GLN A 187 -13.28 -1.80 7.84
N PRO A 188 -12.20 -1.11 7.47
CA PRO A 188 -10.91 -1.68 7.14
C PRO A 188 -10.41 -2.61 8.25
N GLN A 189 -9.84 -3.73 7.83
CA GLN A 189 -9.19 -4.67 8.73
C GLN A 189 -7.78 -4.95 8.26
N THR A 190 -6.82 -4.74 9.15
CA THR A 190 -5.43 -5.08 8.93
C THR A 190 -5.00 -6.14 9.93
N MET A 191 -4.29 -7.15 9.46
CA MET A 191 -3.70 -8.19 10.30
C MET A 191 -2.42 -8.74 9.70
N ILE A 192 -1.63 -9.40 10.54
CA ILE A 192 -0.44 -10.14 10.13
C ILE A 192 -0.72 -11.61 10.40
N LEU A 193 -0.67 -12.43 9.35
CA LEU A 193 -0.93 -13.86 9.45
C LEU A 193 -0.03 -14.64 8.48
N PRO A 194 0.24 -15.93 8.76
CA PRO A 194 0.91 -16.82 7.80
C PRO A 194 0.16 -16.89 6.47
N SER A 195 0.86 -16.85 5.33
CA SER A 195 0.20 -16.87 4.01
C SER A 195 -0.69 -18.10 3.78
N ARG A 196 -0.38 -19.24 4.42
CA ARG A 196 -1.25 -20.44 4.38
C ARG A 196 -2.65 -20.21 4.96
N ALA A 197 -2.82 -19.26 5.88
CA ALA A 197 -4.10 -18.96 6.51
C ALA A 197 -5.02 -18.10 5.65
N LEU A 198 -4.55 -17.56 4.51
CA LEU A 198 -5.36 -16.73 3.61
C LEU A 198 -6.62 -17.43 3.10
N GLN A 199 -6.61 -18.76 2.95
CA GLN A 199 -7.76 -19.51 2.43
C GLN A 199 -8.87 -19.74 3.47
N THR A 200 -8.47 -19.87 4.74
CA THR A 200 -9.38 -20.17 5.84
C THR A 200 -9.81 -18.92 6.59
N PHE A 201 -9.08 -17.81 6.44
CA PHE A 201 -9.42 -16.55 7.06
C PHE A 201 -10.81 -16.06 6.67
N ARG A 202 -11.54 -15.48 7.63
CA ARG A 202 -12.87 -14.89 7.44
C ARG A 202 -12.88 -13.49 8.05
N PRO A 203 -13.03 -12.43 7.24
CA PRO A 203 -13.07 -11.07 7.75
C PRO A 203 -14.36 -10.81 8.55
N LYS A 204 -14.29 -9.91 9.53
CA LYS A 204 -15.47 -9.49 10.31
C LYS A 204 -16.25 -8.42 9.53
N GLU A 205 -17.56 -8.55 9.42
CA GLU A 205 -18.39 -7.59 8.67
C GLU A 205 -18.92 -6.48 9.59
N THR A 206 -18.04 -5.55 9.97
CA THR A 206 -18.43 -4.39 10.80
C THR A 206 -18.73 -3.20 9.89
N ALA A 207 -20.00 -2.79 9.77
CA ALA A 207 -20.40 -1.71 8.87
C ALA A 207 -19.87 -0.33 9.30
N TRP A 208 -19.72 0.57 8.32
CA TRP A 208 -19.50 2.00 8.55
C TRP A 208 -20.76 2.72 9.05
N VAL A 209 -21.92 2.30 8.55
CA VAL A 209 -23.22 2.93 8.75
C VAL A 209 -24.21 1.87 9.22
N HIS A 210 -25.00 2.21 10.24
CA HIS A 210 -26.10 1.39 10.75
C HIS A 210 -27.42 2.16 10.69
N GLY A 211 -28.54 1.44 10.63
CA GLY A 211 -29.87 2.04 10.52
C GLY A 211 -30.26 2.30 9.07
N ASP A 212 -31.16 3.25 8.86
CA ASP A 212 -31.71 3.59 7.55
C ASP A 212 -31.49 5.07 7.18
N CYS A 213 -32.00 5.49 6.03
CA CYS A 213 -31.88 6.86 5.53
C CYS A 213 -32.41 7.93 6.50
N GLY A 214 -33.49 7.63 7.23
CA GLY A 214 -34.16 8.56 8.15
C GLY A 214 -33.53 8.60 9.53
N ALA A 215 -33.00 7.46 10.00
CA ALA A 215 -32.36 7.32 11.29
C ALA A 215 -31.10 6.44 11.19
N TYR A 216 -29.96 7.08 10.97
CA TYR A 216 -28.66 6.39 10.88
C TYR A 216 -27.75 6.67 12.06
N ARG A 217 -26.81 5.74 12.28
CA ARG A 217 -25.67 5.92 13.17
C ARG A 217 -24.38 5.53 12.47
N LEU A 218 -23.41 6.43 12.50
CA LEU A 218 -22.05 6.15 12.04
C LEU A 218 -21.28 5.39 13.12
N ALA A 219 -20.47 4.42 12.70
CA ALA A 219 -19.52 3.75 13.58
C ALA A 219 -18.48 4.76 14.14
N ALA A 220 -17.90 4.47 15.31
CA ALA A 220 -16.94 5.37 15.94
C ALA A 220 -15.77 5.77 15.01
N PRO A 221 -15.11 4.84 14.28
CA PRO A 221 -13.99 5.20 13.41
C PRO A 221 -14.40 6.04 12.20
N ALA A 222 -15.68 6.08 11.84
CA ALA A 222 -16.16 6.96 10.77
C ALA A 222 -16.07 8.45 11.14
N ARG A 223 -15.97 8.77 12.43
CA ARG A 223 -15.88 10.16 12.93
C ARG A 223 -14.51 10.78 12.67
N ASP A 224 -13.47 9.95 12.62
CA ASP A 224 -12.09 10.37 12.32
C ASP A 224 -11.90 10.66 10.82
N LEU A 225 -12.87 10.24 10.01
CA LEU A 225 -12.88 10.46 8.57
C LEU A 225 -13.46 11.83 8.24
N ALA A 226 -12.61 12.72 7.72
CA ALA A 226 -13.01 14.08 7.38
C ALA A 226 -14.27 14.12 6.48
N ASN A 227 -15.27 14.87 6.95
CA ASN A 227 -16.55 15.09 6.27
C ASN A 227 -17.22 13.78 5.84
N SER A 228 -17.22 12.76 6.70
CA SER A 228 -17.89 11.49 6.42
C SER A 228 -19.41 11.67 6.36
N ARG A 229 -20.02 11.14 5.30
CA ARG A 229 -21.48 11.13 5.11
C ARG A 229 -21.94 9.76 4.60
N PRO A 230 -23.05 9.22 5.13
CA PRO A 230 -23.59 7.95 4.66
C PRO A 230 -24.31 8.10 3.31
N PHE A 231 -24.27 7.04 2.52
CA PHE A 231 -25.01 6.86 1.28
C PHE A 231 -25.87 5.59 1.41
N PHE A 232 -27.17 5.72 1.16
CA PHE A 232 -28.13 4.62 1.21
C PHE A 232 -28.70 4.28 -0.18
N SER A 233 -29.20 5.28 -0.89
CA SER A 233 -29.71 5.16 -2.25
C SER A 233 -29.84 6.54 -2.89
N LEU A 234 -30.04 6.60 -4.19
CA LEU A 234 -30.34 7.87 -4.87
C LEU A 234 -31.63 8.52 -4.36
N ASP A 235 -32.66 7.73 -4.04
CA ASP A 235 -33.93 8.25 -3.52
C ASP A 235 -33.78 8.87 -2.13
N CYS A 236 -32.94 8.27 -1.27
CA CYS A 236 -32.58 8.84 0.01
C CYS A 236 -31.90 10.22 -0.13
N GLU A 237 -31.00 10.36 -1.09
CA GLU A 237 -30.30 11.61 -1.33
C GLU A 237 -31.24 12.71 -1.87
N ARG A 238 -32.15 12.37 -2.79
CA ARG A 238 -33.18 13.32 -3.27
C ARG A 238 -34.12 13.78 -2.16
N GLY A 239 -34.52 12.86 -1.28
CA GLY A 239 -35.38 13.18 -0.13
C GLY A 239 -34.76 14.19 0.83
N LYS A 240 -33.44 14.10 1.06
CA LYS A 240 -32.69 15.07 1.88
C LYS A 240 -32.61 16.45 1.23
N GLU A 241 -32.35 16.52 -0.08
CA GLU A 241 -32.30 17.79 -0.81
C GLU A 241 -33.64 18.51 -0.80
N ALA A 242 -34.74 17.77 -0.99
CA ALA A 242 -36.10 18.31 -0.93
C ALA A 242 -36.46 18.88 0.46
N ALA A 243 -35.95 18.27 1.55
CA ALA A 243 -36.19 18.73 2.90
C ALA A 243 -35.40 20.02 3.27
N VAL A 244 -34.23 20.23 2.67
CA VAL A 244 -33.36 21.39 2.97
C VAL A 244 -33.79 22.64 2.19
N ASN A 245 -34.39 22.47 1.00
CA ASN A 245 -34.93 23.57 0.20
C ASN A 245 -36.39 23.31 -0.17
N PRO A 246 -37.35 23.53 0.74
CA PRO A 246 -38.75 23.60 0.35
C PRO A 246 -38.95 24.90 -0.45
N ARG A 247 -38.56 24.91 -1.72
CA ARG A 247 -39.00 25.97 -2.63
C ARG A 247 -40.52 25.83 -2.73
N PRO A 248 -41.31 26.86 -2.38
CA PRO A 248 -42.73 26.84 -2.67
C PRO A 248 -42.87 26.73 -4.18
N VAL A 249 -43.28 25.56 -4.65
CA VAL A 249 -43.60 25.34 -6.06
C VAL A 249 -44.85 26.18 -6.32
N SER A 250 -44.65 27.37 -6.87
CA SER A 250 -45.76 28.12 -7.44
C SER A 250 -46.32 27.27 -8.58
N SER A 251 -47.63 27.03 -8.56
CA SER A 251 -48.36 26.09 -9.41
C SER A 251 -48.40 26.48 -10.90
N HIS A 252 -47.55 27.39 -11.36
CA HIS A 252 -47.58 27.93 -12.73
C HIS A 252 -46.58 27.31 -13.73
N ASP A 253 -45.55 26.56 -13.28
CA ASP A 253 -44.46 26.13 -14.19
C ASP A 253 -44.43 24.62 -14.53
N ALA A 254 -45.50 23.87 -14.25
CA ALA A 254 -45.52 22.40 -14.39
C ALA A 254 -45.64 21.86 -15.84
N LEU A 255 -45.51 22.70 -16.88
CA LEU A 255 -45.84 22.31 -18.26
C LEU A 255 -44.73 22.59 -19.29
N THR A 256 -43.44 22.37 -18.99
CA THR A 256 -42.42 22.24 -20.04
C THR A 256 -41.11 21.66 -19.50
N ALA A 257 -40.93 20.34 -19.51
CA ALA A 257 -39.59 19.73 -19.39
C ALA A 257 -39.55 18.27 -19.86
N GLY A 258 -39.92 18.03 -21.12
CA GLY A 258 -39.56 16.79 -21.82
C GLY A 258 -38.20 16.97 -22.50
N SER A 259 -37.11 16.77 -21.76
CA SER A 259 -35.75 16.87 -22.31
C SER A 259 -35.00 15.57 -22.08
N HIS A 260 -34.89 14.77 -23.15
CA HIS A 260 -34.02 13.61 -23.23
C HIS A 260 -32.56 14.00 -22.92
N VAL A 261 -32.06 13.57 -21.76
CA VAL A 261 -30.63 13.65 -21.43
C VAL A 261 -29.93 12.48 -22.11
N SER A 262 -29.35 12.74 -23.27
CA SER A 262 -28.38 11.85 -23.89
C SER A 262 -27.03 12.12 -23.26
N LEU A 263 -26.39 11.10 -22.67
CA LEU A 263 -25.01 11.19 -22.19
C LEU A 263 -24.05 10.74 -23.29
N PRO A 264 -23.32 11.64 -23.98
CA PRO A 264 -22.08 11.27 -24.62
C PRO A 264 -20.93 11.52 -23.63
N VAL A 265 -19.96 10.62 -23.59
CA VAL A 265 -18.54 10.93 -23.88
C VAL A 265 -17.68 9.68 -23.58
N PRO A 266 -16.76 9.33 -24.49
CA PRO A 266 -15.82 8.23 -24.31
C PRO A 266 -14.74 8.56 -23.26
N MET A 267 -14.32 7.51 -22.54
CA MET A 267 -13.28 7.58 -21.50
C MET A 267 -11.93 8.05 -22.07
N PRO A 268 -11.26 9.03 -21.45
CA PRO A 268 -9.83 9.18 -21.61
C PRO A 268 -9.12 8.10 -20.79
N SER A 269 -8.38 7.23 -21.46
CA SER A 269 -7.44 6.31 -20.81
C SER A 269 -6.42 7.13 -20.04
N GLN A 270 -6.51 7.12 -18.71
CA GLN A 270 -5.44 7.66 -17.87
C GLN A 270 -4.19 6.84 -18.13
N GLY A 271 -3.24 7.45 -18.85
CA GLY A 271 -1.90 6.94 -19.00
C GLY A 271 -1.31 6.71 -17.61
N THR A 272 -0.91 5.47 -17.35
CA THR A 272 -0.07 5.10 -16.22
C THR A 272 1.21 5.92 -16.32
N ASN A 273 1.29 7.02 -15.59
CA ASN A 273 2.54 7.72 -15.35
C ASN A 273 3.44 6.76 -14.56
N ASP A 274 4.26 6.07 -15.32
CA ASP A 274 5.30 5.14 -14.93
C ASP A 274 6.42 5.97 -14.26
N ASN A 275 6.13 6.52 -13.07
CA ASN A 275 7.03 7.34 -12.27
C ASN A 275 8.17 6.47 -11.70
N LYS A 276 9.10 6.08 -12.57
CA LYS A 276 10.39 5.48 -12.22
C LYS A 276 11.36 6.57 -11.75
N PHE A 277 10.96 7.35 -10.74
CA PHE A 277 11.77 8.43 -10.16
C PHE A 277 13.13 7.91 -9.64
N TYR A 278 13.19 6.64 -9.22
CA TYR A 278 14.38 5.95 -8.71
C TYR A 278 15.34 5.41 -9.79
N ARG A 279 14.97 5.46 -11.08
CA ARG A 279 15.89 5.11 -12.20
C ARG A 279 16.75 6.28 -12.66
N SER A 280 16.49 7.48 -12.18
CA SER A 280 17.32 8.63 -12.46
C SER A 280 18.72 8.42 -11.88
N LYS A 281 19.76 8.45 -12.72
CA LYS A 281 21.16 8.47 -12.25
C LYS A 281 21.41 9.61 -11.24
N TRP A 282 20.62 10.69 -11.33
CA TRP A 282 20.66 11.82 -10.39
C TRP A 282 20.11 11.50 -9.01
N PHE A 283 19.17 10.56 -8.87
CA PHE A 283 18.68 10.12 -7.56
C PHE A 283 19.80 9.43 -6.77
N TRP A 284 20.54 8.53 -7.43
CA TRP A 284 21.73 7.89 -6.84
C TRP A 284 22.87 8.87 -6.61
N ALA A 285 23.06 9.85 -7.49
CA ALA A 285 24.03 10.93 -7.26
C ALA A 285 23.65 11.79 -6.04
N GLY A 286 22.36 12.08 -5.83
CA GLY A 286 21.85 12.85 -4.69
C GLY A 286 21.97 12.12 -3.35
N ILE A 287 21.68 10.82 -3.31
CA ILE A 287 21.94 9.99 -2.12
C ILE A 287 23.45 9.90 -1.85
N GLY A 288 24.26 9.84 -2.90
CA GLY A 288 25.72 9.88 -2.83
C GLY A 288 26.26 11.17 -2.21
N THR A 289 25.79 12.34 -2.63
CA THR A 289 26.26 13.63 -2.12
C THR A 289 25.87 13.87 -0.66
N VAL A 290 24.65 13.50 -0.24
CA VAL A 290 24.24 13.60 1.17
C VAL A 290 25.04 12.64 2.06
N ALA A 291 25.34 11.43 1.57
CA ALA A 291 26.18 10.48 2.30
C ALA A 291 27.63 10.97 2.47
N ILE A 292 28.19 11.60 1.43
CA ILE A 292 29.54 12.19 1.48
C ILE A 292 29.59 13.38 2.45
N ALA A 293 28.58 14.27 2.42
CA ALA A 293 28.51 15.40 3.34
C ALA A 293 28.41 14.96 4.81
N LEU A 294 27.63 13.91 5.09
CA LEU A 294 27.52 13.34 6.45
C LEU A 294 28.80 12.64 6.90
N LEU A 295 29.52 11.95 5.99
CA LEU A 295 30.82 11.33 6.29
C LEU A 295 31.89 12.39 6.61
N ILE A 296 31.97 13.47 5.82
CA ILE A 296 32.91 14.58 6.06
C ILE A 296 32.56 15.28 7.40
N SER A 297 31.28 15.47 7.69
CA SER A 297 30.82 16.03 8.97
C SER A 297 31.14 15.12 10.17
N ALA A 298 31.08 13.80 10.02
CA ALA A 298 31.36 12.86 11.08
C ALA A 298 32.88 12.77 11.36
N GLN A 299 33.71 12.70 10.31
CA GLN A 299 35.18 12.71 10.47
C GLN A 299 35.68 14.00 11.14
N LYS A 300 35.09 15.16 10.80
CA LYS A 300 35.48 16.44 11.41
C LYS A 300 35.20 16.48 12.93
N ARG A 301 34.15 15.81 13.40
CA ARG A 301 33.83 15.70 14.83
C ARG A 301 34.76 14.74 15.59
N GLU A 302 35.33 13.75 14.93
CA GLU A 302 36.31 12.85 15.56
C GLU A 302 37.70 13.50 15.63
N SER A 303 38.09 14.30 14.63
CA SER A 303 39.38 15.02 14.67
C SER A 303 39.44 16.11 15.74
N GLU A 304 38.31 16.70 16.12
CA GLU A 304 38.24 17.73 17.18
C GLU A 304 38.27 17.15 18.61
N LYS A 305 38.24 15.82 18.77
CA LYS A 305 38.20 15.16 20.09
C LYS A 305 39.55 14.64 20.61
N GLN A 306 40.68 14.94 19.98
CA GLN A 306 41.99 14.64 20.58
C GLN A 306 42.44 15.79 21.50
N PRO A 307 42.44 15.62 22.83
CA PRO A 307 43.12 16.56 23.71
C PRO A 307 44.64 16.39 23.55
N THR A 308 45.32 17.43 23.11
CA THR A 308 46.77 17.57 23.25
C THR A 308 47.10 17.65 24.75
N THR A 309 47.39 16.51 25.36
CA THR A 309 48.06 16.45 26.66
C THR A 309 49.55 16.77 26.45
N THR A 310 49.92 18.02 26.71
CA THR A 310 51.31 18.44 26.82
C THR A 310 51.83 18.01 28.20
N TYR A 311 52.74 17.03 28.24
CA TYR A 311 53.53 16.74 29.43
C TYR A 311 54.65 17.79 29.56
N GLY A 312 54.65 18.53 30.67
CA GLY A 312 55.78 19.39 31.08
C GLY A 312 56.72 18.61 31.99
N TYR A 313 58.02 18.73 31.72
CA TYR A 313 59.14 18.36 32.58
C TYR A 313 59.35 19.39 33.69
#